data_AF-A0A9E0YH92-F1
#
_entry.id   AF-A0A9E0YH92-F1
#
_cell.length_a   1.000
_cell.length_b   1.000
_cell.length_c   1.000
_cell.angle_alpha   90.00
_cell.angle_beta   90.00
_cell.angle_gamma   90.00
#
_symmetry.space_group_name_H-M   'P 1'
#
loop_
_entity.id
_entity.type
_entity.pdbx_description
1 polymer ?
#
loop_
_entity_poly.entity_id
_entity_poly.type
_entity_poly.pdbx_seq_one_letter_code
_entity_poly.pdbx_strand_id
1 'polypeptide(L)' 'TEREYAKQYGLNDQRLIRIKPDALIMHPGPLNRGVEISPEVADGPFSVILDQVTNGVALRMALFYLLAGGTRDADAD' A
#
# COMPACT_ATOMS: atom_id res chain seq x y z
N THR A 1 16.37 5.70 17.86
CA THR A 1 15.28 6.69 18.02
C THR A 1 14.47 6.82 16.73
N GLU A 2 13.30 7.46 16.72
CA GLU A 2 12.55 7.70 15.47
C GLU A 2 13.39 8.40 14.40
N ARG A 3 14.19 9.40 14.80
CA ARG A 3 15.11 10.11 13.90
C ARG A 3 16.18 9.20 13.29
N GLU A 4 16.72 8.29 14.08
CA GLU A 4 17.71 7.31 13.59
C GLU A 4 17.07 6.31 12.64
N TYR A 5 15.87 5.83 12.96
CA TYR A 5 15.10 4.95 12.10
C TYR A 5 14.76 5.63 10.77
N ALA A 6 14.25 6.86 10.80
CA ALA A 6 13.93 7.62 9.59
C ALA A 6 15.15 7.81 8.68
N LYS A 7 16.33 8.06 9.27
CA LYS A 7 17.58 8.17 8.52
C LYS A 7 18.02 6.83 7.92
N GLN A 8 17.98 5.75 8.70
CA GLN A 8 18.53 4.46 8.29
C GLN A 8 17.58 3.64 7.41
N TYR A 9 16.27 3.78 7.58
CA TYR A 9 15.25 2.92 6.98
C TYR A 9 14.08 3.67 6.34
N GLY A 10 13.83 4.92 6.73
CA GLY A 10 12.73 5.71 6.17
C GLY A 10 12.83 5.83 4.65
N LEU A 11 11.71 5.58 3.97
CA LEU A 11 11.58 5.71 2.52
C LEU A 11 11.50 7.21 2.16
N ASN A 12 12.38 7.66 1.27
CA ASN A 12 12.52 9.07 0.89
C ASN A 12 13.00 9.18 -0.56
N ASP A 13 13.00 10.40 -1.10
CA ASP A 13 13.34 10.66 -2.51
C ASP A 13 14.74 10.16 -2.91
N GLN A 14 15.73 10.22 -2.01
CA GLN A 14 17.09 9.71 -2.31
C GLN A 14 17.10 8.19 -2.50
N ARG A 15 16.16 7.47 -1.87
CA ARG A 15 15.97 6.03 -2.10
C ARG A 15 15.16 5.78 -3.36
N LEU A 16 14.20 6.65 -3.69
CA LEU A 16 13.40 6.54 -4.91
C LEU A 16 14.25 6.54 -6.19
N ILE A 17 15.39 7.23 -6.21
CA ILE A 17 16.33 7.21 -7.35
C ILE A 17 16.77 5.79 -7.74
N ARG A 18 16.75 4.85 -6.79
CA ARG A 18 17.22 3.47 -6.97
C ARG A 18 16.10 2.46 -7.23
N ILE A 19 14.84 2.89 -7.24
CA ILE A 19 13.71 1.97 -7.41
C ILE A 19 13.56 1.62 -8.89
N LYS A 20 12.87 0.51 -9.17
CA LYS A 20 12.52 0.19 -10.55
C LYS A 20 11.52 1.21 -11.10
N PRO A 21 11.57 1.57 -12.40
CA PRO A 21 10.64 2.54 -13.00
C PRO A 21 9.16 2.20 -12.83
N ASP A 22 8.83 0.94 -12.58
CA ASP A 22 7.48 0.39 -12.41
C ASP A 22 7.17 -0.02 -10.95
N ALA A 23 8.02 0.35 -9.99
CA ALA A 23 7.83 -0.01 -8.61
C ALA A 23 6.61 0.70 -8.01
N LEU A 24 5.83 -0.02 -7.20
CA LEU A 24 4.69 0.50 -6.47
C LEU A 24 5.05 0.69 -5.00
N ILE A 25 4.59 1.80 -4.42
CA ILE A 25 4.73 2.11 -3.01
C ILE A 25 3.41 1.81 -2.33
N MET A 26 3.45 0.82 -1.44
CA MET A 26 2.32 0.29 -0.69
C MET A 26 2.52 0.55 0.80
N HIS A 27 1.42 0.77 1.51
CA HIS A 27 1.42 0.90 2.97
C HIS A 27 0.01 0.63 3.51
N PRO A 28 -0.17 -0.27 4.50
CA PRO A 28 -1.51 -0.61 5.01
C PRO A 28 -2.14 0.50 5.88
N GLY A 29 -1.30 1.40 6.41
CA GLY A 29 -1.71 2.47 7.32
C GLY A 29 -2.01 2.00 8.75
N PRO A 30 -2.17 2.94 9.71
CA PRO A 30 -1.92 4.38 9.57
C PRO A 30 -0.44 4.69 9.30
N LEU A 31 -0.15 5.80 8.61
CA LEU A 31 1.21 6.20 8.21
C LEU A 31 1.86 7.12 9.26
N ASN A 32 3.09 6.82 9.65
CA ASN A 32 3.97 7.73 10.38
C ASN A 32 4.83 8.52 9.39
N ARG A 33 4.22 9.57 8.84
CA ARG A 33 4.90 10.50 7.91
C ARG A 33 6.10 11.16 8.59
N GLY A 34 7.23 11.22 7.88
CA GLY A 34 8.50 11.73 8.40
C GLY A 34 9.28 10.75 9.27
N VAL A 35 8.71 9.57 9.58
CA VAL A 35 9.41 8.49 10.30
C VAL A 35 9.70 7.32 9.37
N GLU A 36 8.67 6.64 8.86
CA GLU A 36 8.84 5.48 7.96
C GLU A 36 8.81 5.84 6.48
N ILE A 37 8.15 6.93 6.12
CA ILE A 37 7.99 7.40 4.75
C ILE A 37 7.92 8.93 4.75
N SER A 38 8.62 9.58 3.83
CA SER A 38 8.52 11.03 3.68
C SER A 38 7.17 11.41 3.04
N PRO A 39 6.63 12.61 3.34
CA PRO A 39 5.36 13.06 2.75
C PRO A 39 5.35 13.03 1.22
N GLU A 40 6.46 13.43 0.60
CA GLU A 40 6.64 13.51 -0.86
C GLU A 40 6.56 12.13 -1.51
N VAL A 41 7.10 11.11 -0.82
CA VAL A 41 7.02 9.73 -1.29
C VAL A 41 5.62 9.15 -1.08
N ALA A 42 5.00 9.42 0.07
CA ALA A 42 3.68 8.91 0.41
C ALA A 42 2.59 9.39 -0.58
N ASP A 43 2.72 10.62 -1.08
CA ASP A 43 1.79 11.23 -2.05
C ASP A 43 2.38 11.29 -3.48
N GLY A 44 3.52 10.63 -3.69
CA GLY A 44 4.26 10.66 -4.95
C GLY A 44 3.65 9.78 -6.05
N PRO A 45 4.20 9.85 -7.28
CA PRO A 45 3.63 9.18 -8.45
C PRO A 45 3.68 7.64 -8.40
N PHE A 46 4.51 7.07 -7.53
CA PHE A 46 4.60 5.62 -7.32
C PHE A 46 3.66 5.11 -6.22
N SER A 47 2.95 6.00 -5.53
CA SER A 47 2.09 5.64 -4.40
C SER A 47 0.76 5.05 -4.86
N VAL A 48 0.46 3.85 -4.36
CA VAL A 48 -0.83 3.17 -4.53
C VAL A 48 -1.50 2.90 -3.17
N ILE A 49 -1.12 3.67 -2.15
CA ILE A 49 -1.56 3.46 -0.76
C ILE A 49 -3.08 3.56 -0.64
N LEU A 50 -3.68 4.58 -1.26
CA LEU A 50 -5.13 4.77 -1.22
C LEU A 50 -5.88 3.66 -1.99
N ASP A 51 -5.35 3.25 -3.14
CA ASP A 51 -5.90 2.15 -3.93
C ASP A 51 -5.82 0.83 -3.16
N GLN A 52 -4.70 0.55 -2.49
CA GLN A 52 -4.53 -0.61 -1.62
C GLN A 52 -5.59 -0.65 -0.52
N VAL A 53 -5.80 0.47 0.19
CA VAL A 53 -6.80 0.55 1.27
C VAL A 53 -8.22 0.35 0.71
N THR A 54 -8.52 0.98 -0.42
CA THR A 54 -9.81 0.88 -1.11
C THR A 54 -10.09 -0.56 -1.56
N ASN A 55 -9.11 -1.21 -2.17
CA ASN A 55 -9.18 -2.61 -2.59
C ASN A 55 -9.41 -3.57 -1.40
N GLY A 56 -8.95 -3.19 -0.22
CA GLY A 56 -9.22 -3.93 1.01
C GLY A 56 -10.73 -4.05 1.33
N VAL A 57 -11.57 -3.10 0.92
CA VAL A 57 -13.03 -3.18 1.08
C VAL A 57 -13.61 -4.24 0.14
N ALA A 58 -13.29 -4.16 -1.15
CA ALA A 58 -13.76 -5.11 -2.15
C ALA A 58 -13.36 -6.55 -1.83
N LEU A 59 -12.11 -6.76 -1.39
CA LEU A 59 -11.62 -8.07 -0.95
C LEU A 59 -12.42 -8.62 0.22
N ARG A 60 -12.66 -7.82 1.27
CA ARG A 60 -13.47 -8.25 2.42
C ARG A 60 -14.91 -8.57 2.03
N MET A 61 -15.51 -7.76 1.16
CA MET A 61 -16.85 -8.03 0.63
C MET A 61 -16.91 -9.36 -0.13
N ALA A 62 -15.95 -9.62 -1.02
CA ALA A 62 -15.86 -10.88 -1.75
C ALA A 62 -15.66 -12.08 -0.81
N LEU A 63 -14.78 -11.94 0.19
CA LEU A 63 -14.57 -12.99 1.20
C LEU A 63 -15.85 -13.26 2.00
N PHE A 64 -16.56 -12.23 2.46
CA PHE A 64 -17.82 -12.41 3.18
C PHE A 64 -18.92 -13.00 2.30
N TYR A 65 -18.99 -12.63 1.03
CA TYR A 65 -19.94 -13.22 0.08
C TYR A 65 -19.73 -14.74 -0.03
N LEU A 66 -18.50 -15.18 -0.24
CA LEU A 66 -18.17 -16.61 -0.33
C LEU A 66 -18.46 -17.36 0.98
N LEU A 67 -18.09 -16.77 2.13
CA LEU A 67 -18.33 -17.37 3.45
C LEU A 67 -19.82 -17.42 3.81
N ALA A 68 -20.63 -16.51 3.28
CA ALA A 68 -22.08 -16.50 3.47
C ALA A 68 -22.84 -17.47 2.55
N GLY A 69 -22.13 -18.31 1.78
CA GLY A 69 -22.74 -19.30 0.87
C GLY A 69 -22.98 -18.78 -0.55
N GLY A 70 -22.40 -17.65 -0.93
CA GLY A 70 -22.40 -17.17 -2.31
C GLY A 70 -21.68 -18.16 -3.26
N THR A 71 -22.21 -18.32 -4.46
CA THR A 71 -21.66 -19.22 -5.49
C THR A 71 -20.61 -18.51 -6.32
N ARG A 72 -19.61 -19.27 -6.80
CA ARG A 72 -18.65 -18.78 -7.79
C ARG A 72 -19.26 -18.90 -9.18
N ASP A 73 -20.13 -17.97 -9.54
CA ASP A 73 -20.69 -17.95 -10.90
C ASP A 73 -19.63 -17.56 -11.96
N ALA A 74 -18.43 -17.12 -11.52
CA ALA A 74 -17.31 -16.73 -12.37
C ALA A 74 -16.48 -17.89 -12.94
N ASP A 75 -16.66 -19.12 -12.45
CA ASP A 75 -15.95 -20.32 -12.95
C ASP A 75 -16.78 -21.09 -14.00
N ALA A 76 -17.90 -20.52 -14.47
CA ALA A 76 -18.85 -21.16 -15.38
C ALA A 76 -18.61 -20.88 -16.89
N ASP A 77 -17.57 -20.11 -17.23
CA ASP A 77 -17.12 -19.85 -18.61
C ASP A 77 -15.77 -20.53 -18.92
#